data_AF-A0A1C3KHF6-F1
#
_entry.id   AF-A0A1C3KHF6-F1
#
_cell.length_a   1.000
_cell.length_b   1.000
_cell.length_c   1.000
_cell.angle_alpha   90.00
_cell.angle_beta   90.00
_cell.angle_gamma   90.00
#
_symmetry.space_group_name_H-M   'P 1'
#
loop_
_entity.id
_entity.type
_entity.pdbx_description
1 polymer ?
#
loop_
_entity_poly.entity_id
_entity_poly.type
_entity_poly.pdbx_seq_one_letter_code
_entity_poly.pdbx_strand_id
1 'polypeptide(L)'
;MSGPKVDSALKSLREDYTFQKHPDIQKFYNELEVACYNDFSNSCKRVLKNEQEINENIKKFYHKINSNQSKLSLINDSFTVFKRELSKRCMYFKYWFYDQVITNGFDNEQISQIFKLFENHDNNIKFNMSYLREGKNPKDDDAYTWHICTILYSTLDDVKKLKLSLDYIENYDKTKNTSTICNVICNSEYKDYINEIIELCNSKSRDSYEQSKYLCDELDELKKIHDIHELFKMQCNVEDASLSCGLQQAISSSRTTNLNVNRTISASLSTVALFGIFSFLYKLTPFGPWVRNHVLSTRKSLFKGNEENTEELPENLLDYMDTNSRRDNHNIGYNAV
;
A
#
# COMPACT_ATOMS: atom_id res chain seq x y z
N MET A 1 -25.94 -9.54 30.87
CA MET A 1 -25.02 -9.64 29.71
C MET A 1 -25.06 -8.31 29.00
N SER A 2 -24.02 -7.48 29.14
CA SER A 2 -23.88 -6.26 28.35
C SER A 2 -23.47 -6.69 26.95
N GLY A 3 -24.23 -6.30 25.92
CA GLY A 3 -23.78 -6.46 24.54
C GLY A 3 -22.44 -5.74 24.31
N PRO A 4 -21.71 -6.07 23.23
CA PRO A 4 -20.49 -5.36 22.88
C PRO A 4 -20.79 -3.86 22.75
N LYS A 5 -20.07 -3.03 23.52
CA LYS A 5 -20.13 -1.57 23.38
C LYS A 5 -19.48 -1.24 22.04
N VAL A 6 -20.29 -1.00 21.03
CA VAL A 6 -19.84 -0.46 19.74
C VAL A 6 -19.15 0.88 20.01
N ASP A 7 -17.99 1.08 19.41
CA ASP A 7 -17.26 2.33 19.54
C ASP A 7 -18.03 3.48 18.87
N SER A 8 -18.62 4.35 19.68
CA SER A 8 -19.54 5.38 19.19
C SER A 8 -18.85 6.41 18.32
N ALA A 9 -17.56 6.69 18.54
CA ALA A 9 -16.81 7.66 17.77
C ALA A 9 -16.52 7.15 16.35
N LEU A 10 -15.98 5.92 16.21
CA LEU A 10 -15.71 5.34 14.88
C LEU A 10 -16.99 5.09 14.07
N LYS A 11 -18.07 4.73 14.76
CA LYS A 11 -19.39 4.61 14.14
C LYS A 11 -19.88 5.95 13.59
N SER A 12 -19.80 7.02 14.39
CA SER A 12 -20.19 8.37 13.95
C SER A 12 -19.32 8.84 12.77
N LEU A 13 -18.00 8.63 12.82
CA LEU A 13 -17.11 8.95 11.69
C LEU A 13 -17.54 8.26 10.38
N ARG A 14 -17.93 6.98 10.45
CA ARG A 14 -18.45 6.25 9.30
C ARG A 14 -19.77 6.85 8.79
N GLU A 15 -20.77 6.94 9.66
CA GLU A 15 -22.15 7.24 9.27
C GLU A 15 -22.39 8.73 9.00
N ASP A 16 -21.83 9.60 9.83
CA ASP A 16 -22.12 11.04 9.83
C ASP A 16 -21.14 11.84 8.97
N TYR A 17 -19.99 11.26 8.60
CA TYR A 17 -18.96 11.97 7.85
C TYR A 17 -18.56 11.24 6.57
N THR A 18 -17.93 10.05 6.67
CA THR A 18 -17.39 9.35 5.50
C THR A 18 -18.49 8.98 4.50
N PHE A 19 -19.60 8.39 4.94
CA PHE A 19 -20.72 8.04 4.07
C PHE A 19 -21.48 9.25 3.55
N GLN A 20 -21.61 10.31 4.35
CA GLN A 20 -22.26 11.55 3.89
C GLN A 20 -21.44 12.23 2.80
N LYS A 21 -20.12 12.30 2.95
CA LYS A 21 -19.21 12.87 1.95
C LYS A 21 -19.14 11.99 0.69
N HIS A 22 -19.16 10.67 0.86
CA HIS A 22 -18.95 9.69 -0.21
C HIS A 22 -20.07 8.63 -0.26
N PRO A 23 -21.22 8.94 -0.86
CA PRO A 23 -22.34 8.00 -0.99
C PRO A 23 -21.97 6.69 -1.72
N ASP A 24 -21.01 6.74 -2.65
CA ASP A 24 -20.55 5.54 -3.36
C ASP A 24 -19.83 4.55 -2.42
N ILE A 25 -19.09 5.04 -1.41
CA ILE A 25 -18.47 4.18 -0.38
C ILE A 25 -19.56 3.50 0.44
N GLN A 26 -20.60 4.25 0.86
CA GLN A 26 -21.74 3.69 1.58
C GLN A 26 -22.46 2.62 0.74
N LYS A 27 -22.65 2.88 -0.55
CA LYS A 27 -23.30 1.94 -1.45
C LYS A 27 -22.49 0.65 -1.60
N PHE A 28 -21.17 0.76 -1.81
CA PHE A 28 -20.27 -0.40 -1.84
C PHE A 28 -20.30 -1.18 -0.52
N TYR A 29 -20.24 -0.48 0.61
CA TYR A 29 -20.34 -1.08 1.94
C TYR A 29 -21.64 -1.88 2.10
N ASN A 30 -22.78 -1.32 1.70
CA ASN A 30 -24.08 -1.99 1.76
C ASN A 30 -24.14 -3.23 0.85
N GLU A 31 -23.48 -3.21 -0.31
CA GLU A 31 -23.38 -4.39 -1.18
C GLU A 31 -22.59 -5.54 -0.53
N LEU A 32 -21.65 -5.24 0.36
CA LEU A 32 -20.92 -6.21 1.18
C LEU A 32 -21.74 -6.74 2.36
N GLU A 33 -22.75 -5.99 2.82
CA GLU A 33 -23.65 -6.42 3.89
C GLU A 33 -24.62 -7.53 3.45
N VAL A 34 -24.99 -7.57 2.16
CA VAL A 34 -25.93 -8.56 1.61
C VAL A 34 -25.29 -9.95 1.61
N ALA A 35 -25.43 -10.72 2.69
CA ALA A 35 -24.94 -12.10 2.71
C ALA A 35 -25.78 -13.00 1.78
N CYS A 36 -25.11 -13.90 1.05
CA CYS A 36 -25.68 -15.10 0.41
C CYS A 36 -27.10 -14.94 -0.17
N TYR A 37 -27.23 -14.27 -1.32
CA TYR A 37 -28.48 -14.28 -2.08
C TYR A 37 -28.58 -15.64 -2.80
N ASN A 38 -29.33 -16.56 -2.19
CA ASN A 38 -29.54 -17.96 -2.57
C ASN A 38 -28.34 -18.88 -2.27
N ASP A 39 -28.58 -19.90 -1.42
CA ASP A 39 -27.69 -20.94 -0.90
C ASP A 39 -26.89 -21.78 -1.92
N PHE A 40 -26.71 -21.35 -3.16
CA PHE A 40 -26.11 -22.16 -4.22
C PHE A 40 -24.59 -22.00 -4.36
N SER A 41 -23.96 -20.98 -3.75
CA SER A 41 -22.49 -20.90 -3.77
C SER A 41 -21.86 -21.80 -2.70
N ASN A 42 -20.94 -22.68 -3.11
CA ASN A 42 -20.18 -23.54 -2.20
C ASN A 42 -19.40 -22.74 -1.13
N SER A 43 -19.13 -21.46 -1.37
CA SER A 43 -18.50 -20.54 -0.42
C SER A 43 -19.38 -20.16 0.77
N CYS A 44 -20.70 -20.05 0.59
CA CYS A 44 -21.64 -19.85 1.70
C CYS A 44 -21.83 -21.13 2.54
N LYS A 45 -21.56 -22.29 1.94
CA LYS A 45 -21.69 -23.63 2.56
C LYS A 45 -20.37 -24.21 3.07
N ARG A 46 -19.28 -23.44 3.10
CA ARG A 46 -17.96 -23.96 3.50
C ARG A 46 -18.03 -24.42 4.96
N VAL A 47 -18.04 -25.74 5.15
CA VAL A 47 -18.08 -26.37 6.47
C VAL A 47 -16.76 -26.08 7.18
N LEU A 48 -16.86 -25.49 8.37
CA LEU A 48 -15.71 -25.30 9.26
C LEU A 48 -15.20 -26.68 9.68
N LYS A 49 -13.96 -27.01 9.33
CA LYS A 49 -13.36 -28.31 9.63
C LYS A 49 -12.80 -28.43 11.06
N ASN A 50 -12.85 -27.35 11.84
CA ASN A 50 -12.21 -27.31 13.15
C ASN A 50 -13.08 -27.93 14.26
N GLU A 51 -12.47 -28.85 15.02
CA GLU A 51 -13.02 -29.46 16.25
C GLU A 51 -13.07 -28.49 17.44
N GLN A 52 -12.43 -27.32 17.33
CA GLN A 52 -12.47 -26.29 18.38
C GLN A 52 -13.84 -25.61 18.45
N GLU A 53 -14.29 -25.34 19.67
CA GLU A 53 -15.52 -24.59 19.95
C GLU A 53 -15.35 -23.13 19.51
N ILE A 54 -15.61 -22.86 18.23
CA ILE A 54 -15.54 -21.51 17.67
C ILE A 54 -16.80 -20.75 18.04
N ASN A 55 -16.64 -19.52 18.52
CA ASN A 55 -17.75 -18.61 18.84
C ASN A 55 -18.67 -18.39 17.62
N GLU A 56 -19.99 -18.48 17.81
CA GLU A 56 -20.97 -18.30 16.73
C GLU A 56 -20.86 -16.97 15.98
N ASN A 57 -20.45 -15.89 16.66
CA ASN A 57 -20.24 -14.58 16.01
C ASN A 57 -19.03 -14.62 15.05
N ILE A 58 -17.97 -15.35 15.41
CA ILE A 58 -16.81 -15.57 14.54
C ILE A 58 -17.23 -16.39 13.32
N LYS A 59 -18.03 -17.45 13.50
CA LYS A 59 -18.55 -18.25 12.39
C LYS A 59 -19.36 -17.39 11.42
N LYS A 60 -20.31 -16.60 11.94
CA LYS A 60 -21.13 -15.69 11.11
C LYS A 60 -20.28 -14.71 10.33
N PHE A 61 -19.28 -14.09 10.98
CA PHE A 61 -18.38 -13.15 10.32
C PHE A 61 -17.53 -13.83 9.23
N TYR A 62 -16.97 -15.01 9.52
CA TYR A 62 -16.24 -15.83 8.56
C TYR A 62 -17.07 -16.16 7.31
N HIS A 63 -18.32 -16.60 7.49
CA HIS A 63 -19.22 -16.88 6.37
C HIS A 63 -19.50 -15.62 5.54
N LYS A 64 -19.65 -14.47 6.19
CA LYS A 64 -19.85 -13.18 5.50
C LYS A 64 -18.63 -12.79 4.66
N ILE A 65 -17.42 -12.96 5.19
CA ILE A 65 -16.16 -12.73 4.46
C ILE A 65 -16.07 -13.67 3.24
N ASN A 66 -16.32 -14.98 3.40
CA ASN A 66 -16.28 -15.94 2.30
C ASN A 66 -17.33 -15.66 1.20
N SER A 67 -18.52 -15.23 1.60
CA SER A 67 -19.56 -14.78 0.67
C SER A 67 -19.05 -13.58 -0.14
N ASN A 68 -18.46 -12.59 0.53
CA ASN A 68 -17.91 -11.41 -0.14
C ASN A 68 -16.71 -11.74 -1.03
N GLN A 69 -15.83 -12.68 -0.64
CA GLN A 69 -14.76 -13.18 -1.51
C GLN A 69 -15.28 -13.68 -2.85
N SER A 70 -16.41 -14.40 -2.83
CA SER A 70 -17.02 -14.91 -4.06
C SER A 70 -17.51 -13.77 -4.94
N LYS A 71 -18.16 -12.75 -4.36
CA LYS A 71 -18.60 -11.55 -5.10
C LYS A 71 -17.44 -10.77 -5.71
N LEU A 72 -16.35 -10.62 -4.98
CA LEU A 72 -15.15 -9.89 -5.41
C LEU A 72 -14.40 -10.61 -6.55
N SER A 73 -14.57 -11.92 -6.66
CA SER A 73 -13.95 -12.78 -7.68
C SER A 73 -14.77 -12.89 -8.98
N LEU A 74 -16.02 -12.39 -9.02
CA LEU A 74 -16.91 -12.58 -10.17
C LEU A 74 -16.45 -11.80 -11.42
N ILE A 75 -16.26 -12.56 -12.50
CA ILE A 75 -15.94 -12.12 -13.87
C ILE A 75 -16.81 -10.96 -14.37
N ASN A 76 -18.08 -10.93 -13.97
CA ASN A 76 -19.08 -9.98 -14.48
C ASN A 76 -19.17 -8.66 -13.71
N ASP A 77 -18.29 -8.43 -12.72
CA ASP A 77 -18.25 -7.18 -11.96
C ASP A 77 -19.65 -6.70 -11.52
N SER A 78 -20.28 -7.46 -10.62
CA SER A 78 -21.67 -7.21 -10.19
C SER A 78 -21.82 -6.00 -9.26
N PHE A 79 -20.73 -5.35 -8.86
CA PHE A 79 -20.81 -4.20 -7.97
C PHE A 79 -21.37 -2.99 -8.72
N THR A 80 -22.21 -2.20 -8.06
CA THR A 80 -22.82 -1.05 -8.75
C THR A 80 -21.90 0.17 -8.83
N VAL A 81 -20.85 0.19 -7.99
CA VAL A 81 -19.87 1.27 -7.86
C VAL A 81 -18.43 0.74 -7.93
N PHE A 82 -17.48 1.65 -8.14
CA PHE A 82 -16.06 1.35 -8.30
C PHE A 82 -15.77 0.27 -9.36
N LYS A 83 -16.58 0.23 -10.43
CA LYS A 83 -16.44 -0.74 -11.53
C LYS A 83 -15.05 -0.68 -12.12
N ARG A 84 -14.41 -1.85 -12.26
CA ARG A 84 -13.04 -1.99 -12.77
C ARG A 84 -11.93 -1.30 -11.95
N GLU A 85 -12.24 -0.70 -10.80
CA GLU A 85 -11.28 -0.05 -9.90
C GLU A 85 -10.86 -1.01 -8.77
N LEU A 86 -10.13 -2.07 -9.12
CA LEU A 86 -9.81 -3.16 -8.19
C LEU A 86 -9.09 -2.70 -6.91
N SER A 87 -8.16 -1.75 -7.01
CA SER A 87 -7.45 -1.19 -5.85
C SER A 87 -8.40 -0.46 -4.88
N LYS A 88 -9.35 0.34 -5.40
CA LYS A 88 -10.36 1.02 -4.55
C LYS A 88 -11.28 0.01 -3.89
N ARG A 89 -11.68 -1.04 -4.59
CA ARG A 89 -12.50 -2.11 -3.99
C ARG A 89 -11.76 -2.83 -2.88
N CYS A 90 -10.49 -3.14 -3.07
CA CYS A 90 -9.68 -3.75 -2.01
C CYS A 90 -9.63 -2.81 -0.79
N MET A 91 -9.36 -1.53 -1.01
CA MET A 91 -9.34 -0.50 0.04
C MET A 91 -10.67 -0.42 0.81
N TYR A 92 -11.81 -0.37 0.11
CA TYR A 92 -13.12 -0.30 0.77
C TYR A 92 -13.61 -1.62 1.34
N PHE A 93 -13.12 -2.74 0.82
CA PHE A 93 -13.34 -4.04 1.44
C PHE A 93 -12.57 -4.18 2.74
N LYS A 94 -11.32 -3.69 2.79
CA LYS A 94 -10.53 -3.55 4.03
C LYS A 94 -11.24 -2.63 5.03
N TYR A 95 -11.73 -1.47 4.57
CA TYR A 95 -12.54 -0.56 5.40
C TYR A 95 -13.73 -1.28 6.05
N TRP A 96 -14.51 -1.99 5.24
CA TRP A 96 -15.62 -2.82 5.71
C TRP A 96 -15.16 -3.89 6.71
N PHE A 97 -14.09 -4.61 6.41
CA PHE A 97 -13.56 -5.67 7.28
C PHE A 97 -13.17 -5.12 8.66
N TYR A 98 -12.38 -4.05 8.72
CA TYR A 98 -11.94 -3.43 9.98
C TYR A 98 -13.12 -2.92 10.80
N ASP A 99 -14.07 -2.28 10.12
CA ASP A 99 -15.26 -1.76 10.74
C ASP A 99 -16.17 -2.86 11.31
N GLN A 100 -16.28 -4.00 10.61
CA GLN A 100 -16.99 -5.17 11.11
C GLN A 100 -16.29 -5.82 12.30
N VAL A 101 -14.94 -5.88 12.30
CA VAL A 101 -14.18 -6.38 13.46
C VAL A 101 -14.51 -5.56 14.71
N ILE A 102 -14.51 -4.24 14.58
CA ILE A 102 -14.79 -3.30 15.67
C ILE A 102 -16.27 -3.37 16.09
N THR A 103 -17.20 -3.37 15.13
CA THR A 103 -18.65 -3.36 15.39
C THR A 103 -19.12 -4.65 16.07
N ASN A 104 -18.53 -5.80 15.71
CA ASN A 104 -18.84 -7.07 16.37
C ASN A 104 -18.15 -7.20 17.75
N GLY A 105 -17.28 -6.26 18.12
CA GLY A 105 -16.58 -6.24 19.40
C GLY A 105 -15.57 -7.37 19.55
N PHE A 106 -14.91 -7.78 18.47
CA PHE A 106 -13.92 -8.84 18.55
C PHE A 106 -12.64 -8.39 19.26
N ASP A 107 -12.15 -9.20 20.19
CA ASP A 107 -10.85 -9.00 20.83
C ASP A 107 -9.69 -9.62 20.00
N ASN A 108 -8.45 -9.45 20.47
CA ASN A 108 -7.27 -9.98 19.79
C ASN A 108 -7.27 -11.51 19.65
N GLU A 109 -7.83 -12.24 20.61
CA GLU A 109 -7.90 -13.70 20.54
C GLU A 109 -8.89 -14.13 19.46
N GLN A 110 -10.05 -13.47 19.40
CA GLN A 110 -11.08 -13.71 18.39
C GLN A 110 -10.60 -13.31 16.99
N ILE A 111 -9.86 -12.20 16.85
CA ILE A 111 -9.21 -11.83 15.59
C ILE A 111 -8.22 -12.92 15.17
N SER A 112 -7.38 -13.42 16.08
CA SER A 112 -6.47 -14.54 15.79
C SER A 112 -7.21 -15.78 15.32
N GLN A 113 -8.34 -16.13 15.96
CA GLN A 113 -9.19 -17.24 15.54
C GLN A 113 -9.75 -17.02 14.12
N ILE A 114 -10.22 -15.82 13.79
CA ILE A 114 -10.71 -15.48 12.43
C ILE A 114 -9.62 -15.76 11.38
N PHE A 115 -8.38 -15.30 11.62
CA PHE A 115 -7.27 -15.52 10.68
C PHE A 115 -6.92 -17.01 10.54
N LYS A 116 -6.96 -17.78 11.64
CA LYS A 116 -6.72 -19.24 11.60
C LYS A 116 -7.74 -19.99 10.73
N LEU A 117 -8.98 -19.48 10.60
CA LEU A 117 -10.01 -20.09 9.74
C LEU A 117 -9.71 -19.98 8.23
N PHE A 118 -8.79 -19.09 7.84
CA PHE A 118 -8.37 -18.94 6.46
C PHE A 118 -7.16 -19.83 6.10
N GLU A 119 -6.69 -20.69 7.01
CA GLU A 119 -5.66 -21.73 6.77
C GLU A 119 -4.38 -21.22 6.10
N ASN A 120 -4.02 -19.95 6.28
CA ASN A 120 -2.81 -19.35 5.71
C ASN A 120 -1.66 -19.32 6.73
N HIS A 121 -0.51 -19.84 6.34
CA HIS A 121 0.72 -19.82 7.15
C HIS A 121 1.36 -18.41 7.25
N ASP A 122 0.97 -17.49 6.36
CA ASP A 122 1.59 -16.16 6.23
C ASP A 122 0.93 -15.08 7.11
N ASN A 123 0.14 -15.44 8.14
CA ASN A 123 -0.61 -14.51 8.98
C ASN A 123 -1.40 -13.45 8.17
N ASN A 124 -1.96 -13.83 7.03
CA ASN A 124 -2.73 -12.95 6.16
C ASN A 124 -3.89 -13.67 5.48
N ILE A 125 -4.85 -12.89 5.02
CA ILE A 125 -5.98 -13.35 4.22
C ILE A 125 -5.83 -12.72 2.83
N LYS A 126 -5.78 -13.55 1.79
CA LYS A 126 -5.63 -13.12 0.40
C LYS A 126 -6.93 -13.37 -0.36
N PHE A 127 -7.39 -12.34 -1.06
CA PHE A 127 -8.59 -12.36 -1.90
C PHE A 127 -8.21 -12.02 -3.33
N ASN A 128 -8.48 -12.94 -4.26
CA ASN A 128 -8.33 -12.67 -5.67
C ASN A 128 -9.54 -11.87 -6.17
N MET A 129 -9.26 -10.70 -6.74
CA MET A 129 -10.25 -9.83 -7.38
C MET A 129 -9.96 -9.77 -8.87
N SER A 130 -10.99 -9.81 -9.70
CA SER A 130 -10.81 -9.71 -11.14
C SER A 130 -12.01 -9.11 -11.84
N TYR A 131 -11.81 -8.66 -13.07
CA TYR A 131 -12.89 -8.32 -13.99
C TYR A 131 -12.48 -8.63 -15.43
N LEU A 132 -13.47 -8.94 -16.28
CA LEU A 132 -13.30 -9.09 -17.72
C LEU A 132 -13.10 -7.73 -18.38
N ARG A 133 -11.99 -7.56 -19.09
CA ARG A 133 -11.67 -6.34 -19.84
C ARG A 133 -12.66 -6.14 -20.98
N GLU A 134 -12.96 -4.88 -21.24
CA GLU A 134 -13.90 -4.52 -22.30
C GLU A 134 -13.38 -4.95 -23.67
N GLY A 135 -14.26 -5.55 -24.48
CA GLY A 135 -13.92 -6.02 -25.82
C GLY A 135 -13.06 -7.29 -25.85
N LYS A 136 -12.72 -7.89 -24.71
CA LYS A 136 -11.98 -9.16 -24.65
C LYS A 136 -12.93 -10.35 -24.59
N ASN A 137 -12.54 -11.43 -25.26
CA ASN A 137 -13.21 -12.71 -25.10
C ASN A 137 -12.72 -13.34 -23.78
N PRO A 138 -13.60 -13.94 -22.95
CA PRO A 138 -13.19 -14.67 -21.75
C PRO A 138 -12.11 -15.75 -21.96
N LYS A 139 -11.88 -16.17 -23.21
CA LYS A 139 -10.86 -17.16 -23.61
C LYS A 139 -9.50 -16.55 -23.96
N ASP A 140 -9.40 -15.23 -24.06
CA ASP A 140 -8.12 -14.57 -24.36
C ASP A 140 -7.18 -14.64 -23.15
N ASP A 141 -5.88 -14.81 -23.38
CA ASP A 141 -4.88 -14.91 -22.30
C ASP A 141 -4.82 -13.64 -21.44
N ASP A 142 -5.16 -12.49 -22.01
CA ASP A 142 -5.17 -11.18 -21.35
C ASP A 142 -6.60 -10.65 -21.09
N ALA A 143 -7.59 -11.54 -21.10
CA ALA A 143 -9.00 -11.19 -20.93
C ALA A 143 -9.31 -10.51 -19.60
N TYR A 144 -8.52 -10.82 -18.57
CA TYR A 144 -8.81 -10.40 -17.20
C TYR A 144 -7.75 -9.47 -16.64
N THR A 145 -8.19 -8.49 -15.88
CA THR A 145 -7.33 -7.79 -14.93
C THR A 145 -7.48 -8.45 -13.57
N TRP A 146 -6.36 -8.75 -12.92
CA TRP A 146 -6.32 -9.39 -11.61
C TRP A 146 -5.72 -8.44 -10.57
N HIS A 147 -6.20 -8.54 -9.34
CA HIS A 147 -5.63 -7.86 -8.18
C HIS A 147 -5.76 -8.77 -6.96
N ILE A 148 -4.67 -8.92 -6.22
CA ILE A 148 -4.67 -9.70 -4.98
C ILE A 148 -4.82 -8.73 -3.82
N CYS A 149 -6.01 -8.71 -3.23
CA CYS A 149 -6.27 -7.94 -2.03
C CYS A 149 -5.80 -8.72 -0.81
N THR A 150 -4.85 -8.18 -0.06
CA THR A 150 -4.28 -8.84 1.12
C THR A 150 -4.68 -8.09 2.37
N ILE A 151 -5.21 -8.79 3.37
CA ILE A 151 -5.43 -8.29 4.73
C ILE A 151 -4.42 -8.98 5.63
N LEU A 152 -3.47 -8.25 6.22
CA LEU A 152 -2.52 -8.84 7.16
C LEU A 152 -3.13 -8.89 8.55
N TYR A 153 -2.67 -9.86 9.33
CA TYR A 153 -3.02 -9.98 10.73
C TYR A 153 -2.68 -8.69 11.47
N SER A 154 -3.56 -8.31 12.39
CA SER A 154 -3.48 -7.04 13.10
C SER A 154 -4.11 -7.20 14.46
N THR A 155 -3.57 -6.48 15.44
CA THR A 155 -4.26 -6.34 16.73
C THR A 155 -5.49 -5.47 16.57
N LEU A 156 -6.40 -5.52 17.54
CA LEU A 156 -7.57 -4.64 17.57
C LEU A 156 -7.16 -3.15 17.55
N ASP A 157 -6.05 -2.79 18.19
CA ASP A 157 -5.51 -1.43 18.16
C ASP A 157 -5.10 -1.01 16.74
N ASP A 158 -4.37 -1.88 16.03
CA ASP A 158 -3.99 -1.65 14.64
C ASP A 158 -5.21 -1.57 13.71
N VAL A 159 -6.21 -2.44 13.93
CA VAL A 159 -7.47 -2.42 13.18
C VAL A 159 -8.19 -1.08 13.36
N LYS A 160 -8.28 -0.57 14.60
CA LYS A 160 -8.85 0.76 14.88
C LYS A 160 -8.05 1.87 14.21
N LYS A 161 -6.71 1.80 14.25
CA LYS A 161 -5.77 2.73 13.59
C LYS A 161 -5.94 2.78 12.07
N LEU A 162 -6.02 1.61 11.41
CA LEU A 162 -6.23 1.50 9.97
C LEU A 162 -7.60 2.01 9.55
N LYS A 163 -8.65 1.65 10.30
CA LYS A 163 -10.00 2.16 10.06
C LYS A 163 -10.01 3.70 10.14
N LEU A 164 -9.45 4.25 11.22
CA LEU A 164 -9.40 5.71 11.40
C LEU A 164 -8.59 6.39 10.28
N SER A 165 -7.50 5.78 9.83
CA SER A 165 -6.68 6.29 8.71
C SER A 165 -7.47 6.37 7.41
N LEU A 166 -8.31 5.36 7.13
CA LEU A 166 -9.23 5.38 5.99
C LEU A 166 -10.24 6.53 6.11
N ASP A 167 -10.91 6.70 7.26
CA ASP A 167 -11.83 7.85 7.44
C ASP A 167 -11.10 9.18 7.27
N TYR A 168 -9.90 9.30 7.84
CA TYR A 168 -9.09 10.51 7.78
C TYR A 168 -8.74 10.88 6.33
N ILE A 169 -8.28 9.90 5.54
CA ILE A 169 -7.89 10.08 4.14
C ILE A 169 -9.08 10.38 3.25
N GLU A 170 -10.20 9.67 3.41
CA GLU A 170 -11.42 9.94 2.66
C GLU A 170 -11.95 11.35 2.92
N ASN A 171 -11.75 11.86 4.14
CA ASN A 171 -12.12 13.21 4.53
C ASN A 171 -10.98 14.23 4.36
N TYR A 172 -9.86 13.85 3.77
CA TYR A 172 -8.69 14.72 3.60
C TYR A 172 -8.97 15.86 2.60
N ASP A 173 -8.62 17.07 3.01
CA ASP A 173 -8.62 18.27 2.18
C ASP A 173 -7.17 18.61 1.82
N LYS A 174 -6.77 18.28 0.59
CA LYS A 174 -5.42 18.55 0.07
C LYS A 174 -5.05 20.03 0.09
N THR A 175 -6.03 20.94 0.03
CA THR A 175 -5.75 22.39 0.04
C THR A 175 -5.41 22.89 1.44
N LYS A 176 -5.99 22.26 2.46
CA LYS A 176 -5.74 22.57 3.87
C LYS A 176 -4.69 21.65 4.50
N ASN A 177 -4.25 20.63 3.77
CA ASN A 177 -3.34 19.59 4.25
C ASN A 177 -3.83 18.90 5.53
N THR A 178 -5.15 18.79 5.73
CA THR A 178 -5.76 18.19 6.91
C THR A 178 -7.12 17.59 6.59
N SER A 179 -7.67 16.78 7.49
CA SER A 179 -8.98 16.14 7.31
C SER A 179 -10.12 16.98 7.89
N THR A 180 -11.27 17.02 7.21
CA THR A 180 -12.44 17.78 7.68
C THR A 180 -13.04 17.21 8.97
N ILE A 181 -12.73 15.96 9.31
CA ILE A 181 -13.19 15.27 10.52
C ILE A 181 -12.24 15.41 11.71
N CYS A 182 -11.16 16.17 11.55
CA CYS A 182 -10.15 16.40 12.58
C CYS A 182 -10.73 16.71 13.97
N ASN A 183 -11.68 17.63 14.05
CA ASN A 183 -12.28 18.04 15.32
C ASN A 183 -13.02 16.88 16.01
N VAL A 184 -13.62 15.98 15.23
CA VAL A 184 -14.31 14.80 15.76
C VAL A 184 -13.28 13.83 16.36
N ILE A 185 -12.19 13.59 15.63
CA ILE A 185 -11.09 12.73 16.08
C ILE A 185 -10.46 13.29 17.36
N CYS A 186 -10.18 14.59 17.40
CA CYS A 186 -9.57 15.27 18.54
C CYS A 186 -10.40 15.20 19.83
N ASN A 187 -11.73 15.12 19.71
CA ASN A 187 -12.65 14.99 20.83
C ASN A 187 -12.99 13.53 21.18
N SER A 188 -12.24 12.57 20.62
CA SER A 188 -12.42 11.13 20.87
C SER A 188 -11.21 10.53 21.58
N GLU A 189 -11.32 9.27 21.99
CA GLU A 189 -10.17 8.50 22.52
C GLU A 189 -9.06 8.27 21.47
N TYR A 190 -9.33 8.55 20.20
CA TYR A 190 -8.44 8.30 19.06
C TYR A 190 -7.60 9.48 18.61
N LYS A 191 -7.59 10.56 19.40
CA LYS A 191 -6.90 11.82 19.07
C LYS A 191 -5.42 11.67 18.74
N ASP A 192 -4.77 10.60 19.19
CA ASP A 192 -3.33 10.39 18.98
C ASP A 192 -3.04 9.41 17.83
N TYR A 193 -4.01 8.59 17.41
CA TYR A 193 -3.81 7.47 16.48
C TYR A 193 -3.25 7.86 15.10
N ILE A 194 -3.79 8.91 14.47
CA ILE A 194 -3.29 9.34 13.15
C ILE A 194 -1.85 9.83 13.26
N ASN A 195 -1.53 10.59 14.31
CA ASN A 195 -0.18 11.09 14.54
C ASN A 195 0.80 9.96 14.84
N GLU A 196 0.38 8.97 15.65
CA GLU A 196 1.17 7.78 15.92
C GLU A 196 1.53 7.02 14.63
N ILE A 197 0.58 6.80 13.73
CA ILE A 197 0.87 6.09 12.46
C ILE A 197 1.78 6.92 11.57
N ILE A 198 1.53 8.24 11.45
CA ILE A 198 2.39 9.14 10.68
C ILE A 198 3.82 9.12 11.22
N GLU A 199 3.99 9.19 12.54
CA GLU A 199 5.30 9.13 13.20
C GLU A 199 5.98 7.78 12.98
N LEU A 200 5.23 6.68 13.14
CA LEU A 200 5.71 5.33 12.91
C LEU A 200 6.30 5.19 11.51
N CYS A 201 5.57 5.65 10.49
CA CYS A 201 5.96 5.51 9.09
C CYS A 201 7.02 6.52 8.64
N ASN A 202 7.13 7.67 9.30
CA ASN A 202 8.18 8.65 9.03
C ASN A 202 9.50 8.31 9.74
N SER A 203 9.44 7.58 10.86
CA SER A 203 10.65 7.14 11.56
C SER A 203 11.41 6.17 10.65
N LYS A 204 12.58 6.59 10.14
CA LYS A 204 13.49 5.75 9.34
C LYS A 204 14.17 4.70 10.23
N SER A 205 13.38 3.90 10.96
CA SER A 205 13.88 2.78 11.72
C SER A 205 14.18 1.66 10.74
N ARG A 206 15.48 1.40 10.52
CA ARG A 206 15.99 0.26 9.77
C ARG A 206 15.57 -1.09 10.39
N ASP A 207 15.08 -1.04 11.62
CA ASP A 207 14.59 -2.18 12.41
C ASP A 207 13.19 -1.82 12.95
N SER A 208 12.16 -1.98 12.14
CA SER A 208 10.77 -1.90 12.61
C SER A 208 10.11 -3.25 12.36
N TYR A 209 9.45 -3.78 13.40
CA TYR A 209 8.74 -5.07 13.41
C TYR A 209 7.89 -5.25 12.12
N GLU A 210 7.67 -6.47 11.65
CA GLU A 210 6.81 -6.72 10.46
C GLU A 210 5.44 -6.01 10.54
N GLN A 211 4.96 -5.77 11.76
CA GLN A 211 3.70 -5.10 12.07
C GLN A 211 3.72 -3.59 11.77
N SER A 212 4.81 -2.87 12.08
CA SER A 212 4.94 -1.46 11.70
C SER A 212 5.11 -1.29 10.21
N LYS A 213 5.79 -2.25 9.56
CA LYS A 213 5.84 -2.30 8.09
C LYS A 213 4.45 -2.41 7.48
N TYR A 214 3.58 -3.27 8.03
CA TYR A 214 2.21 -3.41 7.53
C TYR A 214 1.39 -2.12 7.60
N LEU A 215 1.33 -1.48 8.77
CA LEU A 215 0.58 -0.22 8.93
C LEU A 215 1.03 0.84 7.93
N CYS A 216 2.33 0.90 7.66
CA CYS A 216 2.91 1.85 6.71
C CYS A 216 2.66 1.48 5.25
N ASP A 217 2.77 0.20 4.89
CA ASP A 217 2.44 -0.29 3.56
C ASP A 217 0.96 0.00 3.23
N GLU A 218 0.05 -0.24 4.18
CA GLU A 218 -1.36 0.13 4.05
C GLU A 218 -1.53 1.63 3.87
N LEU A 219 -0.94 2.45 4.75
CA LEU A 219 -1.04 3.90 4.67
C LEU A 219 -0.53 4.45 3.33
N ASP A 220 0.56 3.90 2.81
CA ASP A 220 1.12 4.27 1.51
C ASP A 220 0.22 3.86 0.34
N GLU A 221 -0.45 2.71 0.40
CA GLU A 221 -1.48 2.34 -0.57
C GLU A 221 -2.65 3.33 -0.57
N LEU A 222 -3.15 3.70 0.61
CA LEU A 222 -4.24 4.67 0.76
C LEU A 222 -3.86 6.03 0.16
N LYS A 223 -2.65 6.49 0.48
CA LYS A 223 -2.08 7.74 -0.06
C LYS A 223 -1.95 7.69 -1.58
N LYS A 224 -1.47 6.59 -2.15
CA LYS A 224 -1.35 6.43 -3.61
C LYS A 224 -2.71 6.48 -4.31
N ILE A 225 -3.72 5.79 -3.78
CA ILE A 225 -5.08 5.77 -4.35
C ILE A 225 -5.68 7.19 -4.39
N HIS A 226 -5.37 8.01 -3.39
CA HIS A 226 -5.88 9.37 -3.28
C HIS A 226 -4.94 10.45 -3.83
N ASP A 227 -3.79 10.07 -4.40
CA ASP A 227 -2.76 11.00 -4.87
C ASP A 227 -2.34 12.01 -3.76
N ILE A 228 -2.06 11.48 -2.57
CA ILE A 228 -1.56 12.23 -1.42
C ILE A 228 -0.08 11.88 -1.24
N HIS A 229 0.80 12.85 -1.45
CA HIS A 229 2.24 12.62 -1.30
C HIS A 229 2.68 12.58 0.17
N GLU A 230 2.15 13.48 0.98
CA GLU A 230 2.54 13.66 2.37
C GLU A 230 1.30 13.85 3.24
N LEU A 231 1.32 13.23 4.43
CA LEU A 231 0.32 13.46 5.46
C LEU A 231 0.97 14.27 6.56
N PHE A 232 0.29 15.34 6.94
CA PHE A 232 0.74 16.21 8.01
C PHE A 232 0.09 15.80 9.33
N LYS A 233 0.87 15.95 10.41
CA LYS A 233 0.36 15.72 11.76
C LYS A 233 -0.81 16.66 12.05
N MET A 234 -1.84 16.10 12.65
CA MET A 234 -2.99 16.84 13.13
C MET A 234 -2.70 17.47 14.50
N GLN A 235 -3.26 18.65 14.76
CA GLN A 235 -3.21 19.31 16.06
C GLN A 235 -4.61 19.39 16.66
N CYS A 236 -4.73 18.92 17.90
CA CYS A 236 -5.93 19.06 18.70
C CYS A 236 -5.73 20.23 19.66
N ASN A 237 -6.15 21.42 19.25
CA ASN A 237 -6.09 22.60 20.12
C ASN A 237 -7.13 22.47 21.24
N VAL A 238 -6.69 22.68 22.48
CA VAL A 238 -7.53 22.47 23.67
C VAL A 238 -8.42 23.69 23.97
N GLU A 239 -8.20 24.85 23.33
CA GLU A 239 -8.72 26.11 23.85
C GLU A 239 -9.78 26.84 23.02
N ASP A 240 -10.22 26.35 21.86
CA ASP A 240 -11.44 26.89 21.24
C ASP A 240 -12.19 25.81 20.46
N ALA A 241 -13.42 25.53 20.89
CA ALA A 241 -14.38 24.65 20.21
C ALA A 241 -14.78 25.14 18.80
N SER A 242 -14.18 26.24 18.35
CA SER A 242 -14.31 26.78 17.02
C SER A 242 -12.95 27.32 16.55
N LEU A 243 -12.02 26.46 16.14
CA LEU A 243 -11.08 26.68 15.02
C LEU A 243 -10.07 25.52 14.89
N SER A 244 -10.27 24.76 13.82
CA SER A 244 -9.25 24.15 12.94
C SER A 244 -8.10 23.35 13.57
N CYS A 245 -7.98 22.08 13.16
CA CYS A 245 -6.69 21.40 13.03
C CYS A 245 -5.64 22.35 12.46
N GLY A 246 -4.61 22.67 13.24
CA GLY A 246 -3.44 23.41 12.78
C GLY A 246 -2.43 22.47 12.13
N LEU A 247 -1.70 22.94 11.13
CA LEU A 247 -0.61 22.21 10.50
C LEU A 247 0.67 22.41 11.32
N GLN A 248 1.41 21.33 11.64
CA GLN A 248 2.80 21.49 12.06
C GLN A 248 3.68 21.68 10.82
N GLN A 249 3.92 22.93 10.41
CA GLN A 249 5.16 23.22 9.69
C GLN A 249 6.29 23.13 10.69
N ALA A 250 7.31 22.33 10.40
CA ALA A 250 8.59 22.47 11.06
C ALA A 250 9.05 23.92 10.87
N ILE A 251 8.92 24.74 11.91
CA ILE A 251 9.52 26.08 11.98
C ILE A 251 11.02 25.86 11.99
N SER A 252 11.57 25.68 10.79
CA SER A 252 12.98 25.82 10.51
C SER A 252 13.24 27.31 10.38
N SER A 253 13.42 27.98 11.53
CA SER A 253 14.10 29.28 11.65
C SER A 253 13.64 30.40 10.70
N SER A 254 12.53 31.09 11.02
CA SER A 254 12.50 32.55 10.84
C SER A 254 12.86 33.18 12.17
N ARG A 255 14.17 33.38 12.37
CA ARG A 255 14.70 34.20 13.47
C ARG A 255 14.02 35.56 13.39
N THR A 256 13.14 35.87 14.34
CA THR A 256 12.75 37.24 14.68
C THR A 256 14.02 37.94 15.14
N THR A 257 14.72 38.57 14.20
CA THR A 257 15.80 39.51 14.53
C THR A 257 15.16 40.79 15.04
N ASN A 258 15.04 40.89 16.37
CA ASN A 258 15.08 42.19 17.01
C ASN A 258 16.41 42.86 16.62
N LEU A 259 16.29 44.05 16.03
CA LEU A 259 17.39 44.93 15.67
C LEU A 259 18.23 45.25 16.90
N ASN A 260 19.47 44.78 16.94
CA ASN A 260 20.53 45.51 17.60
C ASN A 260 21.83 45.35 16.81
N VAL A 261 22.23 46.46 16.19
CA VAL A 261 23.36 46.55 15.28
C VAL A 261 24.65 46.54 16.11
N ASN A 262 25.48 45.51 15.92
CA ASN A 262 26.93 45.63 16.11
C ASN A 262 27.62 45.01 14.90
N ARG A 263 28.27 45.88 14.12
CA ARG A 263 29.01 45.56 12.90
C ARG A 263 30.17 44.60 13.22
N THR A 264 30.06 43.36 12.80
CA THR A 264 31.20 42.47 12.57
C THR A 264 31.29 42.25 11.06
N ILE A 265 32.41 42.67 10.47
CA ILE A 265 32.67 42.55 9.03
C ILE A 265 32.77 41.05 8.71
N SER A 266 31.72 40.49 8.12
CA SER A 266 31.71 39.15 7.56
C SER A 266 32.30 39.23 6.16
N ALA A 267 33.48 38.63 5.97
CA ALA A 267 34.10 38.50 4.67
C ALA A 267 33.25 37.57 3.80
N SER A 268 32.56 38.14 2.81
CA SER A 268 31.84 37.39 1.79
C SER A 268 32.85 36.68 0.88
N LEU A 269 33.11 35.39 1.13
CA LEU A 269 33.78 34.56 0.14
C LEU A 269 32.82 34.36 -1.04
N SER A 270 33.12 35.04 -2.14
CA SER A 270 32.39 34.93 -3.39
C SER A 270 32.42 33.48 -3.88
N THR A 271 31.25 32.90 -4.12
CA THR A 271 31.03 31.50 -4.54
C THR A 271 31.83 31.11 -5.79
N VAL A 272 32.22 32.09 -6.60
CA VAL A 272 33.05 31.93 -7.79
C VAL A 272 34.44 31.35 -7.46
N ALA A 273 35.02 31.68 -6.30
CA ALA A 273 36.32 31.15 -5.89
C ALA A 273 36.27 29.66 -5.53
N LEU A 274 35.14 29.18 -5.00
CA LEU A 274 34.92 27.77 -4.68
C LEU A 274 34.84 26.90 -5.94
N PHE A 275 34.13 27.34 -6.99
CA PHE A 275 34.03 26.58 -8.25
C PHE A 275 35.36 26.46 -8.99
N GLY A 276 36.24 27.47 -8.89
CA GLY A 276 37.60 27.40 -9.42
C GLY A 276 38.41 26.28 -8.78
N ILE A 277 38.38 26.18 -7.45
CA ILE A 277 39.13 25.16 -6.69
C ILE A 277 38.64 23.74 -7.04
N PHE A 278 37.33 23.52 -7.11
CA PHE A 278 36.79 22.20 -7.51
C PHE A 278 37.17 21.80 -8.94
N SER A 279 37.28 22.77 -9.86
CA SER A 279 37.69 22.52 -11.25
C SER A 279 39.15 22.08 -11.37
N PHE A 280 40.05 22.58 -10.51
CA PHE A 280 41.44 22.12 -10.48
C PHE A 280 41.60 20.76 -9.78
N LEU A 281 40.84 20.52 -8.71
CA LEU A 281 40.93 19.27 -7.93
C LEU A 281 40.34 18.05 -8.68
N TYR A 282 39.37 18.25 -9.57
CA TYR A 282 38.83 17.17 -10.41
C TYR A 282 39.90 16.55 -11.33
N LYS A 283 40.90 17.33 -11.76
CA LYS A 283 41.97 16.88 -12.66
C LYS A 283 43.13 16.18 -11.93
N LEU A 284 43.20 16.32 -10.60
CA LEU A 284 44.30 15.82 -9.75
C LEU A 284 43.89 14.68 -8.81
N THR A 285 42.61 14.28 -8.81
CA THR A 285 42.11 13.15 -8.01
C THR A 285 41.83 11.94 -8.90
N PRO A 286 42.02 10.70 -8.39
CA PRO A 286 41.77 9.46 -9.13
C PRO A 286 40.28 9.21 -9.46
N PHE A 287 39.39 10.13 -9.08
CA PHE A 287 37.95 10.09 -9.36
C PHE A 287 37.57 10.56 -10.78
N GLY A 288 38.43 11.32 -11.47
CA GLY A 288 38.16 11.80 -12.84
C GLY A 288 37.86 10.68 -13.87
N PRO A 289 38.68 9.61 -13.93
CA PRO A 289 38.41 8.46 -14.81
C PRO A 289 37.11 7.71 -14.46
N TRP A 290 36.75 7.65 -13.17
CA TRP A 290 35.55 6.96 -12.69
C TRP A 290 34.25 7.65 -13.15
N VAL A 291 34.19 8.98 -13.05
CA VAL A 291 33.05 9.77 -13.55
C VAL A 291 32.90 9.65 -15.06
N ARG A 292 34.00 9.66 -15.82
CA ARG A 292 33.96 9.48 -17.28
C ARG A 292 33.41 8.11 -17.69
N ASN A 293 33.80 7.05 -16.99
CA ASN A 293 33.29 5.69 -17.27
C ASN A 293 31.82 5.55 -16.91
N HIS A 294 31.34 6.19 -15.85
CA HIS A 294 29.93 6.13 -15.48
C HIS A 294 29.04 6.82 -16.52
N VAL A 295 29.46 7.98 -17.05
CA VAL A 295 28.69 8.71 -18.08
C VAL A 295 28.68 7.96 -19.43
N LEU A 296 29.79 7.31 -19.82
CA LEU A 296 29.84 6.50 -21.04
C LEU A 296 29.05 5.18 -20.91
N SER A 297 29.02 4.59 -19.71
CA SER A 297 28.19 3.42 -19.38
C SER A 297 26.69 3.71 -19.57
N THR A 298 26.20 4.83 -19.03
CA THR A 298 24.79 5.23 -19.15
C THR A 298 24.38 5.54 -20.59
N ARG A 299 25.31 6.00 -21.44
CA ARG A 299 25.04 6.24 -22.87
C ARG A 299 24.98 4.94 -23.68
N LYS A 300 25.76 3.92 -23.31
CA LYS A 300 25.71 2.59 -23.94
C LYS A 300 24.45 1.81 -23.57
N SER A 301 23.89 1.97 -22.36
CA SER A 301 22.64 1.30 -21.98
C SER A 301 21.41 1.87 -22.67
N LEU A 302 21.43 3.15 -23.07
CA LEU A 302 20.35 3.78 -23.85
C LEU A 302 20.33 3.38 -25.33
N PHE A 303 21.46 2.93 -25.90
CA PHE A 303 21.56 2.49 -27.30
C PHE A 303 21.40 0.98 -27.50
N LYS A 304 21.32 0.17 -26.42
CA LYS A 304 21.19 -1.30 -26.52
C LYS A 304 19.72 -1.80 -26.53
N GLY A 305 18.75 -0.89 -26.60
CA GLY A 305 17.32 -1.22 -26.62
C GLY A 305 16.66 -1.22 -27.99
N ASN A 306 17.39 -0.88 -29.07
CA ASN A 306 16.85 -0.71 -30.43
C ASN A 306 17.88 -1.15 -31.48
N GLU A 307 18.22 -2.44 -31.55
CA GLU A 307 18.78 -3.07 -32.75
C GLU A 307 18.93 -4.57 -32.52
N GLU A 308 17.97 -5.36 -33.01
CA GLU A 308 18.18 -6.74 -33.52
C GLU A 308 16.86 -7.21 -34.16
N ASN A 309 16.58 -6.68 -35.35
CA ASN A 309 15.73 -7.28 -36.38
C ASN A 309 16.39 -6.93 -37.72
N THR A 310 17.43 -7.67 -38.08
CA THR A 310 17.94 -7.74 -39.45
C THR A 310 18.66 -9.07 -39.62
N GLU A 311 18.07 -9.94 -40.43
CA GLU A 311 18.71 -11.10 -41.03
C GLU A 311 19.89 -10.66 -41.91
N GLU A 312 21.02 -11.38 -41.88
CA GLU A 312 21.67 -12.04 -43.04
C GLU A 312 23.15 -12.41 -42.80
N LEU A 313 23.46 -13.67 -43.19
CA LEU A 313 24.71 -14.31 -43.64
C LEU A 313 26.07 -14.10 -42.92
N PRO A 314 26.76 -15.18 -42.48
CA PRO A 314 28.17 -15.12 -42.12
C PRO A 314 29.07 -15.65 -43.25
N GLU A 315 29.83 -14.77 -43.89
CA GLU A 315 31.01 -15.12 -44.68
C GLU A 315 32.29 -14.73 -43.95
N ASN A 316 33.22 -15.70 -43.93
CA ASN A 316 34.67 -15.56 -43.75
C ASN A 316 35.23 -15.27 -42.35
N LEU A 317 35.74 -16.34 -41.72
CA LEU A 317 37.01 -16.25 -40.99
C LEU A 317 37.80 -17.56 -41.16
N LEU A 318 38.60 -17.58 -42.23
CA LEU A 318 39.81 -18.39 -42.32
C LEU A 318 40.87 -17.67 -41.49
N ASP A 319 41.25 -18.23 -40.35
CA ASP A 319 42.68 -18.36 -40.07
C ASP A 319 42.98 -19.60 -39.26
N TYR A 320 44.08 -20.23 -39.65
CA TYR A 320 44.51 -21.59 -39.38
C TYR A 320 45.55 -21.57 -38.26
N MET A 321 45.38 -22.35 -37.20
CA MET A 321 46.52 -22.92 -36.47
C MET A 321 46.19 -24.30 -35.89
N ASP A 322 46.96 -25.26 -36.41
CA ASP A 322 47.00 -26.69 -36.16
C ASP A 322 47.57 -27.02 -34.76
N THR A 323 47.00 -28.00 -34.05
CA THR A 323 47.76 -28.91 -33.20
C THR A 323 46.96 -30.17 -32.87
N ASN A 324 47.39 -31.28 -33.46
CA ASN A 324 46.97 -32.66 -33.21
C ASN A 324 46.98 -33.07 -31.71
N SER A 325 45.94 -33.79 -31.28
CA SER A 325 46.03 -34.80 -30.21
C SER A 325 44.84 -35.78 -30.25
N ARG A 326 45.10 -36.93 -30.88
CA ARG A 326 44.53 -38.29 -30.69
C ARG A 326 43.51 -38.54 -29.54
N ARG A 327 42.57 -39.44 -29.89
CA ARG A 327 41.80 -40.43 -29.06
C ARG A 327 40.65 -39.84 -28.22
N ASP A 328 39.43 -40.37 -28.16
CA ASP A 328 38.93 -41.74 -28.34
C ASP A 328 37.51 -41.78 -28.95
N ASN A 329 37.27 -42.83 -29.75
CA ASN A 329 35.95 -43.27 -30.21
C ASN A 329 35.15 -43.87 -29.05
N HIS A 330 33.93 -43.40 -28.77
CA HIS A 330 32.84 -44.26 -28.27
C HIS A 330 31.48 -43.77 -28.80
N ASN A 331 31.04 -44.38 -29.91
CA ASN A 331 29.67 -44.32 -30.39
C ASN A 331 28.83 -45.35 -29.61
N ILE A 332 27.74 -44.93 -28.99
CA ILE A 332 26.61 -45.81 -28.64
C ILE A 332 25.44 -45.37 -29.51
N GLY A 333 25.09 -46.22 -30.48
CA GLY A 333 23.93 -46.07 -31.34
C GLY A 333 22.66 -46.58 -30.67
N TYR A 334 21.57 -45.86 -30.89
CA TYR A 334 20.20 -46.35 -30.71
C TYR A 334 19.84 -47.28 -31.87
N ASN A 335 19.09 -48.35 -31.58
CA ASN A 335 18.17 -48.94 -32.54
C ASN A 335 16.89 -49.34 -31.82
N ALA A 336 15.77 -48.86 -32.37
CA ALA A 336 14.44 -49.37 -32.12
C ALA A 336 14.12 -50.47 -33.15
N VAL A 337 13.55 -51.57 -32.69
CA VAL A 337 12.57 -52.39 -33.43
C VAL A 337 11.47 -52.75 -32.44
#